data_AF-A0A527CWF8-F1
#
_entry.id   AF-A0A527CWF8-F1
#
_cell.length_a   1.000
_cell.length_b   1.000
_cell.length_c   1.000
_cell.angle_alpha   90.00
_cell.angle_beta   90.00
_cell.angle_gamma   90.00
#
_symmetry.space_group_name_H-M   'P 1'
#
loop_
_entity.id
_entity.type
_entity.pdbx_description
1 polymer ?
#
loop_
_entity_poly.entity_id
_entity_poly.type
_entity_poly.pdbx_seq_one_letter_code
_entity_poly.pdbx_strand_id
1 'polypeptide(L)'
;PVLLSEMTILTALRTAAMSALAAKYLAPTGSNCMALIGNGAQAEFQAVAFKALLGVDRLRLYDIDRSATQKCIRNLAGLGFDMVACTTAQEAVEGADIITTVTADKQYATILTDNMVGAGVHINAVGGDCPGKTELHRDILLRSD
;
A
#
# COMPACT_ATOMS: atom_id res chain seq x y z
N PRO A 1 19.16 22.77 -22.21
CA PRO A 1 18.29 22.20 -21.13
C PRO A 1 19.10 22.13 -19.84
N VAL A 2 18.51 22.48 -18.68
CA VAL A 2 19.23 22.53 -17.38
C VAL A 2 19.36 21.16 -16.71
N LEU A 3 18.36 20.29 -16.85
CA LEU A 3 18.41 18.92 -16.34
C LEU A 3 17.65 17.97 -17.28
N LEU A 4 18.24 16.80 -17.49
CA LEU A 4 17.59 15.60 -18.01
C LEU A 4 17.99 14.46 -17.07
N SER A 5 17.01 13.74 -16.54
CA SER A 5 17.23 12.65 -15.58
C SER A 5 16.26 11.51 -15.87
N GLU A 6 16.65 10.30 -15.47
CA GLU A 6 15.68 9.23 -15.26
C GLU A 6 14.65 9.67 -14.21
N MET A 7 13.42 9.14 -14.32
CA MET A 7 12.37 9.39 -13.33
C MET A 7 11.68 8.11 -12.86
N THR A 8 12.19 6.93 -13.19
CA THR A 8 11.63 5.64 -12.77
C THR A 8 11.82 5.44 -11.27
N ILE A 9 13.04 5.62 -10.76
CA ILE A 9 13.32 5.48 -9.32
C ILE A 9 12.74 6.69 -8.58
N LEU A 10 12.91 7.90 -9.14
CA LEU A 10 12.35 9.10 -8.54
C LEU A 10 10.82 9.01 -8.40
N THR A 11 10.12 8.41 -9.37
CA THR A 11 8.69 8.17 -9.27
C THR A 11 8.33 7.26 -8.10
N ALA A 12 9.08 6.21 -7.85
CA ALA A 12 8.84 5.34 -6.70
C ALA A 12 9.04 6.08 -5.37
N LEU A 13 10.15 6.83 -5.25
CA LEU A 13 10.47 7.62 -4.06
C LEU A 13 9.41 8.69 -3.77
N ARG A 14 9.06 9.51 -4.77
CA ARG A 14 8.09 10.60 -4.58
C ARG A 14 6.68 10.08 -4.32
N THR A 15 6.30 8.94 -4.90
CA THR A 15 4.98 8.34 -4.68
C THR A 15 4.86 7.86 -3.23
N ALA A 16 5.85 7.12 -2.75
CA ALA A 16 5.88 6.66 -1.36
C ALA A 16 5.95 7.82 -0.35
N ALA A 17 6.76 8.84 -0.63
CA ALA A 17 6.85 10.03 0.23
C ALA A 17 5.51 10.77 0.34
N MET A 18 4.79 10.95 -0.78
CA MET A 18 3.48 11.60 -0.76
C MET A 18 2.42 10.76 -0.05
N SER A 19 2.41 9.44 -0.26
CA SER A 19 1.52 8.51 0.44
C SER A 19 1.72 8.57 1.96
N ALA A 20 2.97 8.46 2.42
CA ALA A 20 3.29 8.52 3.84
C ALA A 20 3.04 9.92 4.44
N LEU A 21 3.26 10.99 3.67
CA LEU A 21 2.90 12.35 4.11
C LEU A 21 1.39 12.49 4.33
N ALA A 22 0.57 12.01 3.39
CA ALA A 22 -0.89 12.03 3.54
C ALA A 22 -1.32 11.21 4.76
N ALA A 23 -0.79 9.99 4.89
CA ALA A 23 -1.10 9.10 6.01
C ALA A 23 -0.66 9.70 7.36
N LYS A 24 0.43 10.46 7.44
CA LYS A 24 0.85 11.12 8.70
C LYS A 24 -0.26 12.00 9.31
N TYR A 25 -1.15 12.56 8.49
CA TYR A 25 -2.25 13.41 8.94
C TYR A 25 -3.60 12.70 8.95
N LEU A 26 -3.76 11.63 8.17
CA LEU A 26 -5.05 10.98 7.93
C LEU A 26 -5.15 9.58 8.57
N ALA A 27 -4.03 8.96 8.92
CA ALA A 27 -4.01 7.67 9.58
C ALA A 27 -4.37 7.79 11.06
N PRO A 28 -4.99 6.75 11.65
CA PRO A 28 -5.22 6.69 13.08
C PRO A 28 -3.94 6.94 13.89
N THR A 29 -4.07 7.63 15.02
CA THR A 29 -2.94 7.84 15.92
C THR A 29 -2.40 6.50 16.42
N GLY A 30 -1.10 6.27 16.28
CA GLY A 30 -0.45 5.05 16.74
C GLY A 30 -0.55 3.86 15.78
N SER A 31 -1.01 4.08 14.53
CA SER A 31 -0.95 3.05 13.48
C SER A 31 0.45 2.45 13.35
N ASN A 32 0.54 1.13 13.47
CA ASN A 32 1.81 0.40 13.34
C ASN A 32 1.70 -0.83 12.43
N CYS A 33 0.49 -1.20 12.01
CA CYS A 33 0.23 -2.33 11.12
C CYS A 33 -0.28 -1.84 9.77
N MET A 34 0.44 -2.19 8.70
CA MET A 34 0.07 -1.85 7.33
C MET A 34 -0.15 -3.10 6.47
N ALA A 35 -1.31 -3.18 5.82
CA ALA A 35 -1.56 -4.10 4.72
C ALA A 35 -1.01 -3.51 3.42
N LEU A 36 -0.24 -4.30 2.67
CA LEU A 36 0.34 -3.90 1.39
C LEU A 36 -0.10 -4.89 0.30
N ILE A 37 -1.07 -4.44 -0.50
CA ILE A 37 -1.71 -5.23 -1.55
C ILE A 37 -1.14 -4.80 -2.90
N GLY A 38 -0.53 -5.76 -3.60
CA GLY A 38 0.39 -5.49 -4.70
C GLY A 38 1.82 -5.37 -4.17
N ASN A 39 2.68 -6.33 -4.49
CA ASN A 39 4.06 -6.40 -4.01
C ASN A 39 5.08 -6.21 -5.14
N GLY A 40 4.68 -5.46 -6.18
CA GLY A 40 5.48 -5.06 -7.33
C GLY A 40 6.51 -3.97 -7.04
N ALA A 41 6.73 -3.06 -7.99
CA ALA A 41 7.84 -2.09 -7.93
C ALA A 41 7.70 -0.98 -6.88
N GLN A 42 6.48 -0.67 -6.42
CA GLN A 42 6.23 0.41 -5.46
C GLN A 42 6.25 -0.07 -4.00
N ALA A 43 6.12 -1.38 -3.77
CA ALA A 43 5.81 -1.95 -2.47
C ALA A 43 6.88 -1.65 -1.41
N GLU A 44 8.15 -1.91 -1.72
CA GLU A 44 9.25 -1.67 -0.79
C GLU A 44 9.39 -0.18 -0.45
N PHE A 45 9.17 0.71 -1.42
CA PHE A 45 9.25 2.16 -1.21
C PHE A 45 8.14 2.63 -0.26
N GLN A 46 6.91 2.14 -0.45
CA GLN A 46 5.79 2.43 0.45
C GLN A 46 6.10 1.96 1.87
N ALA A 47 6.55 0.70 2.05
CA ALA A 47 6.92 0.16 3.36
C ALA A 47 7.97 1.03 4.08
N VAL A 48 9.05 1.40 3.39
CA VAL A 48 10.13 2.23 3.97
C VAL A 48 9.64 3.63 4.33
N ALA A 49 8.83 4.27 3.47
CA ALA A 49 8.32 5.61 3.73
C ALA A 49 7.37 5.64 4.94
N PHE A 50 6.47 4.66 5.04
CA PHE A 50 5.54 4.54 6.17
C PHE A 50 6.27 4.23 7.48
N LYS A 51 7.30 3.39 7.46
CA LYS A 51 8.17 3.20 8.63
C LYS A 51 8.83 4.52 9.06
N ALA A 52 9.40 5.25 8.12
CA ALA A 52 10.16 6.46 8.42
C ALA A 52 9.29 7.61 8.98
N LEU A 53 8.05 7.76 8.50
CA LEU A 53 7.18 8.89 8.84
C LEU A 53 6.10 8.57 9.87
N LEU A 54 5.63 7.32 9.95
CA LEU A 54 4.57 6.90 10.87
C LEU A 54 5.04 5.89 11.91
N GLY A 55 6.21 5.27 11.75
CA GLY A 55 6.69 4.24 12.68
C GLY A 55 6.08 2.85 12.44
N VAL A 56 5.50 2.59 11.27
CA VAL A 56 4.99 1.26 10.89
C VAL A 56 6.11 0.23 10.94
N ASP A 57 5.90 -0.84 11.70
CA ASP A 57 6.84 -1.94 11.87
C ASP A 57 6.23 -3.31 11.55
N ARG A 58 4.90 -3.42 11.43
CA ARG A 58 4.21 -4.65 11.02
C ARG A 58 3.66 -4.53 9.61
N LEU A 59 3.98 -5.49 8.75
CA LEU A 59 3.53 -5.56 7.36
C LEU A 59 2.77 -6.85 7.09
N ARG A 60 1.59 -6.72 6.48
CA ARG A 60 0.78 -7.83 5.96
C ARG A 60 0.78 -7.74 4.44
N LEU A 61 1.47 -8.68 3.79
CA LEU A 61 1.82 -8.58 2.37
C LEU A 61 0.95 -9.55 1.55
N TYR A 62 0.33 -9.05 0.49
CA TYR A 62 -0.40 -9.88 -0.46
C TYR A 62 -0.19 -9.45 -1.90
N ASP A 63 0.04 -10.43 -2.77
CA ASP A 63 0.03 -10.31 -4.22
C ASP A 63 -0.53 -11.61 -4.82
N ILE A 64 -1.17 -11.49 -5.99
CA ILE A 64 -1.62 -12.66 -6.77
C ILE A 64 -0.43 -13.49 -7.25
N ASP A 65 0.70 -12.83 -7.55
CA ASP A 65 1.98 -13.46 -7.81
C ASP A 65 2.76 -13.59 -6.49
N ARG A 66 2.76 -14.80 -5.94
CA ARG A 66 3.51 -15.12 -4.71
C ARG A 66 5.00 -14.77 -4.83
N SER A 67 5.59 -14.81 -6.02
CA SER A 67 7.00 -14.48 -6.20
C SER A 67 7.28 -13.00 -5.90
N ALA A 68 6.33 -12.11 -6.15
CA ALA A 68 6.40 -10.68 -5.84
C ALA A 68 6.40 -10.44 -4.32
N THR A 69 5.52 -11.11 -3.56
CA THR A 69 5.53 -11.08 -2.10
C THR A 69 6.86 -11.60 -1.54
N GLN A 70 7.36 -12.72 -2.06
CA GLN A 70 8.65 -13.26 -1.61
C GLN A 70 9.83 -12.33 -1.94
N LYS A 71 9.83 -11.67 -3.10
CA LYS A 71 10.81 -10.63 -3.44
C LYS A 71 10.74 -9.47 -2.43
N CYS A 72 9.53 -8.97 -2.15
CA CYS A 72 9.32 -7.87 -1.20
C CYS A 72 9.86 -8.21 0.20
N ILE A 73 9.53 -9.40 0.72
CA ILE A 73 10.05 -9.90 2.00
C ILE A 73 11.58 -9.95 2.01
N ARG A 74 12.21 -10.50 0.97
CA ARG A 74 13.66 -10.56 0.89
C ARG A 74 14.30 -9.18 0.88
N ASN A 75 13.72 -8.22 0.16
CA ASN A 75 14.25 -6.86 0.05
C ASN A 75 14.07 -6.05 1.34
N LEU A 76 13.00 -6.32 2.11
CA LEU A 76 12.70 -5.65 3.37
C LEU A 76 13.32 -6.36 4.59
N ALA A 77 13.88 -7.56 4.40
CA ALA A 77 14.54 -8.31 5.46
C ALA A 77 15.68 -7.49 6.08
N GLY A 78 15.76 -7.50 7.41
CA GLY A 78 16.77 -6.74 8.16
C GLY A 78 16.43 -5.25 8.38
N LEU A 79 15.34 -4.73 7.81
CA LEU A 79 14.88 -3.36 8.07
C LEU A 79 13.98 -3.26 9.32
N GLY A 80 13.94 -4.30 10.14
CA GLY A 80 13.20 -4.35 11.40
C GLY A 80 11.68 -4.35 11.23
N PHE A 81 11.17 -4.97 10.17
CA PHE A 81 9.74 -5.23 10.00
C PHE A 81 9.40 -6.63 10.52
N ASP A 82 8.26 -6.76 11.20
CA ASP A 82 7.54 -8.02 11.35
C ASP A 82 6.63 -8.20 10.11
N MET A 83 6.84 -9.26 9.35
CA MET A 83 6.24 -9.43 8.03
C MET A 83 5.49 -10.76 7.93
N VAL A 84 4.23 -10.68 7.51
CA VAL A 84 3.38 -11.85 7.24
C VAL A 84 3.03 -11.88 5.76
N ALA A 85 3.29 -13.01 5.10
CA ALA A 85 2.79 -13.28 3.76
C ALA A 85 1.37 -13.83 3.85
N CYS A 86 0.39 -13.07 3.39
CA CYS A 86 -1.02 -13.44 3.38
C CYS A 86 -1.38 -14.18 2.08
N THR A 87 -2.40 -15.02 2.15
CA THR A 87 -2.89 -15.82 1.02
C THR A 87 -4.05 -15.17 0.27
N THR A 88 -4.71 -14.19 0.88
CA THR A 88 -5.80 -13.40 0.28
C THR A 88 -5.68 -11.93 0.66
N ALA A 89 -6.30 -11.04 -0.13
CA ALA A 89 -6.41 -9.63 0.21
C ALA A 89 -7.17 -9.41 1.54
N GLN A 90 -8.18 -10.23 1.81
CA GLN A 90 -8.98 -10.16 3.03
C GLN A 90 -8.13 -10.45 4.27
N GLU A 91 -7.31 -11.51 4.22
CA GLU A 91 -6.38 -11.84 5.29
C GLU A 91 -5.34 -10.72 5.50
N ALA A 92 -4.91 -10.05 4.43
CA ALA A 92 -3.95 -8.97 4.52
C ALA A 92 -4.51 -7.75 5.26
N VAL A 93 -5.76 -7.37 4.99
CA VAL A 93 -6.37 -6.18 5.61
C VAL A 93 -6.88 -6.42 7.04
N GLU A 94 -7.09 -7.67 7.42
CA GLU A 94 -7.56 -8.01 8.77
C GLU A 94 -6.52 -7.59 9.83
N GLY A 95 -6.92 -6.66 10.70
CA GLY A 95 -6.06 -6.10 11.75
C GLY A 95 -5.03 -5.08 11.25
N ALA A 96 -5.17 -4.55 10.04
CA ALA A 96 -4.36 -3.45 9.54
C ALA A 96 -4.99 -2.09 9.88
N ASP A 97 -4.17 -1.15 10.34
CA ASP A 97 -4.58 0.25 10.58
C ASP A 97 -4.53 1.08 9.30
N ILE A 98 -3.67 0.64 8.38
CA ILE A 98 -3.37 1.29 7.10
C ILE A 98 -3.45 0.23 6.00
N ILE A 99 -4.16 0.52 4.91
CA ILE A 99 -4.21 -0.33 3.73
C ILE A 99 -3.63 0.44 2.55
N THR A 100 -2.52 -0.03 2.00
CA THR A 100 -1.95 0.50 0.76
C THR A 100 -2.21 -0.46 -0.39
N THR A 101 -2.89 0.03 -1.44
CA THR A 101 -3.07 -0.70 -2.71
C THR A 101 -2.16 -0.11 -3.78
N VAL A 102 -1.29 -0.94 -4.33
CA VAL A 102 -0.34 -0.60 -5.40
C VAL A 102 -0.32 -1.72 -6.45
N THR A 103 -1.50 -2.21 -6.82
CA THR A 103 -1.67 -3.25 -7.84
C THR A 103 -1.57 -2.63 -9.24
N ALA A 104 -1.16 -3.45 -10.21
CA ALA A 104 -1.02 -3.06 -11.60
C ALA A 104 -1.98 -3.87 -12.48
N ASP A 105 -3.28 -3.77 -12.19
CA ASP A 105 -4.32 -4.24 -13.10
C ASP A 105 -4.78 -3.07 -13.96
N LYS A 106 -5.00 -3.26 -15.27
CA LYS A 106 -5.57 -2.24 -16.17
C LYS A 106 -7.10 -2.29 -16.24
N GLN A 107 -7.74 -3.09 -15.38
CA GLN A 107 -9.19 -3.26 -15.31
C GLN A 107 -9.80 -2.49 -14.13
N TYR A 108 -11.14 -2.40 -14.12
CA TYR A 108 -11.92 -1.98 -12.95
C TYR A 108 -11.87 -3.09 -11.89
N ALA A 109 -10.76 -3.19 -11.17
CA ALA A 109 -10.58 -4.18 -10.14
C ALA A 109 -11.27 -3.74 -8.84
N THR A 110 -11.91 -4.68 -8.16
CA THR A 110 -12.47 -4.51 -6.82
C THR A 110 -11.58 -5.27 -5.85
N ILE A 111 -10.38 -4.76 -5.61
CA ILE A 111 -9.39 -5.38 -4.73
C ILE A 111 -9.84 -5.28 -3.27
N LEU A 112 -10.44 -4.14 -2.92
CA LEU A 112 -11.10 -3.93 -1.62
C LEU A 112 -12.60 -3.80 -1.82
N THR A 113 -13.36 -4.64 -1.11
CA THR A 113 -14.82 -4.53 -0.98
C THR A 113 -15.18 -3.89 0.37
N ASP A 114 -16.41 -3.40 0.47
CA ASP A 114 -16.89 -2.66 1.64
C ASP A 114 -16.73 -3.42 2.96
N ASN A 115 -17.07 -4.71 2.95
CA ASN A 115 -16.99 -5.61 4.10
C ASN A 115 -15.54 -5.95 4.52
N MET A 116 -14.53 -5.58 3.72
CA MET A 116 -13.12 -5.81 4.05
C MET A 116 -12.52 -4.66 4.87
N VAL A 117 -13.17 -3.48 4.88
CA VAL A 117 -12.62 -2.26 5.49
C VAL A 117 -13.42 -1.91 6.75
N GLY A 118 -12.75 -2.03 7.90
CA GLY A 118 -13.26 -1.61 9.20
C GLY A 118 -13.30 -0.08 9.36
N ALA A 119 -14.03 0.39 10.38
CA ALA A 119 -13.99 1.79 10.77
C ALA A 119 -12.61 2.16 11.34
N GLY A 120 -12.18 3.40 11.13
CA GLY A 120 -10.91 3.89 11.66
C GLY A 120 -9.68 3.29 10.96
N VAL A 121 -9.78 2.94 9.67
CA VAL A 121 -8.65 2.50 8.84
C VAL A 121 -8.34 3.58 7.81
N HIS A 122 -7.06 3.84 7.57
CA HIS A 122 -6.63 4.72 6.48
C HIS A 122 -6.33 3.92 5.21
N ILE A 123 -6.89 4.33 4.08
CA ILE A 123 -6.63 3.72 2.78
C ILE A 123 -5.76 4.66 1.94
N ASN A 124 -4.61 4.15 1.51
CA ASN A 124 -3.72 4.76 0.54
C ASN A 124 -3.85 4.01 -0.80
N ALA A 125 -4.81 4.44 -1.62
CA ALA A 125 -5.08 3.83 -2.92
C ALA A 125 -4.26 4.49 -4.03
N VAL A 126 -3.22 3.80 -4.50
CA VAL A 126 -2.20 4.36 -5.42
C VAL A 126 -2.24 3.71 -6.80
N GLY A 127 -2.64 2.43 -6.90
CA GLY A 127 -2.57 1.68 -8.15
C GLY A 127 -3.56 2.15 -9.21
N GLY A 128 -4.79 2.52 -8.83
CA GLY A 128 -5.79 3.07 -9.76
C GLY A 128 -5.47 4.50 -10.18
N ASP A 129 -4.91 4.70 -11.38
CA ASP A 129 -4.33 5.98 -11.82
C ASP A 129 -4.84 6.49 -13.19
N CYS A 130 -5.76 5.78 -13.85
CA CYS A 130 -6.30 6.19 -15.15
C CYS A 130 -7.77 5.78 -15.35
N PRO A 131 -8.52 6.44 -16.27
CA PRO A 131 -9.87 6.01 -16.61
C PRO A 131 -9.90 4.55 -17.05
N GLY A 132 -10.83 3.75 -16.52
CA GLY A 132 -10.84 2.30 -16.75
C GLY A 132 -10.11 1.47 -15.69
N LYS A 133 -9.42 2.11 -14.73
CA LYS A 133 -8.56 1.44 -13.77
C LYS A 133 -8.87 1.88 -12.34
N THR A 134 -9.42 0.96 -11.54
CA THR A 134 -9.76 1.19 -10.13
C THR A 134 -9.30 0.02 -9.27
N GLU A 135 -9.13 0.25 -7.96
CA GLU A 135 -8.82 -0.81 -6.98
C GLU A 135 -9.87 -0.92 -5.86
N LEU A 136 -10.71 0.09 -5.71
CA LEU A 136 -11.69 0.19 -4.63
C LEU A 136 -13.11 0.00 -5.15
N HIS A 137 -13.94 -0.72 -4.40
CA HIS A 137 -15.37 -0.66 -4.62
C HIS A 137 -15.90 0.76 -4.37
N ARG A 138 -16.89 1.21 -5.16
CA ARG A 138 -17.51 2.54 -5.04
C ARG A 138 -17.97 2.85 -3.63
N ASP A 139 -18.55 1.87 -2.94
CA ASP A 139 -19.17 2.08 -1.63
C ASP A 139 -18.14 2.48 -0.55
N ILE A 140 -16.88 2.09 -0.70
CA ILE A 140 -15.78 2.53 0.19
C ILE A 140 -15.63 4.06 0.14
N LEU A 141 -15.79 4.67 -1.04
CA LEU A 141 -15.67 6.11 -1.23
C LEU A 141 -16.87 6.89 -0.67
N LEU A 142 -18.02 6.22 -0.49
CA LEU A 142 -19.24 6.85 0.02
C LEU A 142 -19.33 6.80 1.56
N ARG A 143 -18.38 6.17 2.23
CA ARG A 143 -18.32 6.01 3.69
C ARG A 143 -17.44 7.05 4.40
N SER A 144 -16.75 7.91 3.65
CA SER A 144 -15.90 8.95 4.24
C SER A 144 -16.76 10.12 4.73
N ASP A 145 -17.18 10.05 5.98
CA ASP A 145 -17.65 11.19 6.77
C ASP A 145 -16.48 11.83 7.54
#